data_AF-A0A146KG90-F1
#
_entry.id   AF-A0A146KG90-F1
#
_cell.length_a   1.000
_cell.length_b   1.000
_cell.length_c   1.000
_cell.angle_alpha   90.00
_cell.angle_beta   90.00
_cell.angle_gamma   90.00
#
_symmetry.space_group_name_H-M   'P 1'
#
loop_
_entity.id
_entity.type
_entity.pdbx_description
1 polymer ?
#
loop_
_entity_poly.entity_id
_entity_poly.type
_entity_poly.pdbx_seq_one_letter_code
_entity_poly.pdbx_strand_id
1 'polypeptide(L)'
;ETNTVKNIHNIILDNFGKMKLHISRRKMYVMHEDLLSCDPLSDHLIPKDISPLIYPFVNECEQNIQRQIYTLIMDMFHQTINDLFRSELENKAQTENELVIVKRDYETLNKLYSKLAKNFQNTESDG
;
A
#
# COMPACT_ATOMS: atom_id res chain seq x y z
N GLU A 1 1.05 -4.49 10.82
CA GLU A 1 1.45 -4.20 9.42
C GLU A 1 2.86 -4.67 9.03
N THR A 2 3.87 -4.56 9.92
CA THR A 2 5.24 -5.07 9.68
C THR A 2 5.33 -6.55 9.30
N ASN A 3 4.27 -7.32 9.57
CA ASN A 3 4.21 -8.74 9.27
C ASN A 3 3.93 -9.01 7.77
N THR A 4 3.13 -8.18 7.10
CA THR A 4 2.72 -8.43 5.70
C THR A 4 3.88 -8.20 4.72
N VAL A 5 4.62 -7.09 4.88
CA VAL A 5 5.79 -6.79 4.04
C VAL A 5 6.89 -7.83 4.24
N LYS A 6 7.14 -8.23 5.50
CA LYS A 6 8.07 -9.31 5.83
C LYS A 6 7.63 -10.63 5.21
N ASN A 7 6.33 -10.95 5.23
CA ASN A 7 5.80 -12.15 4.60
C ASN A 7 5.98 -12.14 3.08
N ILE A 8 5.71 -11.02 2.41
CA ILE A 8 5.92 -10.89 0.96
C ILE A 8 7.41 -11.06 0.62
N HIS A 9 8.29 -10.43 1.37
CA HIS A 9 9.74 -10.58 1.19
C HIS A 9 10.17 -12.05 1.34
N ASN A 10 9.71 -12.73 2.40
CA ASN A 10 10.02 -14.14 2.62
C ASN A 10 9.49 -15.05 1.50
N ILE A 11 8.28 -14.77 0.98
CA ILE A 11 7.70 -15.51 -0.14
C ILE A 11 8.56 -15.35 -1.40
N ILE A 12 9.04 -14.14 -1.69
CA ILE A 12 9.92 -13.89 -2.84
C ILE A 12 11.23 -14.67 -2.67
N LEU A 13 11.89 -14.54 -1.52
CA LEU A 13 13.14 -15.27 -1.23
C LEU A 13 12.97 -16.79 -1.36
N ASP A 14 11.88 -17.34 -0.84
CA ASP A 14 11.59 -18.78 -0.90
C ASP A 14 11.37 -19.25 -2.35
N ASN A 15 10.60 -18.52 -3.16
CA ASN A 15 10.35 -18.89 -4.55
C ASN A 15 11.61 -18.77 -5.42
N PHE A 16 12.37 -17.69 -5.27
CA PHE A 16 13.64 -17.53 -5.99
C PHE A 16 14.69 -18.55 -5.51
N GLY A 17 14.72 -18.88 -4.22
CA GLY A 17 15.53 -19.95 -3.66
C GLY A 17 15.19 -21.32 -4.25
N LYS A 18 13.90 -21.66 -4.33
CA LYS A 18 13.41 -22.89 -4.98
C LYS A 18 13.79 -22.92 -6.46
N MET A 19 13.63 -21.81 -7.18
CA MET A 19 13.99 -21.73 -8.59
C MET A 19 15.50 -21.95 -8.80
N LYS A 20 16.36 -21.28 -8.01
CA LYS A 20 17.81 -21.49 -8.04
C LYS A 20 18.15 -22.96 -7.77
N LEU A 21 17.57 -23.56 -6.73
CA LEU A 21 17.76 -24.97 -6.42
C LEU A 21 17.32 -25.91 -7.57
N HIS A 22 16.22 -25.60 -8.25
CA HIS A 22 15.77 -26.36 -9.42
C HIS A 22 16.74 -26.24 -10.60
N ILE A 23 17.34 -25.07 -10.81
CA ILE A 23 18.35 -24.83 -11.86
C ILE A 23 19.63 -25.61 -11.55
N SER A 24 20.18 -25.49 -10.33
CA SER A 24 21.44 -26.16 -9.98
C SER A 24 21.35 -27.69 -10.01
N ARG A 25 20.16 -28.25 -9.80
CA ARG A 25 19.91 -29.70 -9.91
C ARG A 25 19.83 -30.20 -11.35
N ARG A 26 19.65 -29.32 -12.33
CA ARG A 26 19.55 -29.67 -13.76
C ARG A 26 20.85 -29.34 -14.46
N LYS A 27 21.82 -30.25 -14.31
CA LYS A 27 23.09 -30.15 -15.03
C LYS A 27 22.90 -30.36 -16.52
N MET A 28 23.68 -29.66 -17.34
CA MET A 28 23.62 -29.72 -18.80
C MET A 28 25.00 -29.98 -19.38
N TYR A 29 25.06 -30.69 -20.51
CA TYR A 29 26.27 -30.76 -21.31
C TYR A 29 26.39 -29.46 -22.10
N VAL A 30 27.39 -28.65 -21.73
CA VAL A 30 27.64 -27.34 -22.34
C VAL A 30 29.06 -27.37 -22.88
N MET A 31 29.22 -26.92 -24.11
CA MET A 31 30.52 -26.74 -24.76
C MET A 31 30.68 -25.27 -25.13
N HIS A 32 31.91 -24.77 -25.13
CA HIS A 32 32.25 -23.40 -25.55
C HIS A 32 31.58 -22.30 -24.71
N GLU A 33 31.56 -22.46 -23.38
CA GLU A 33 31.11 -21.42 -22.46
C GLU A 33 32.22 -21.07 -21.46
N ASP A 34 32.69 -19.83 -21.54
CA ASP A 34 33.84 -19.35 -20.76
C ASP A 34 33.58 -19.36 -19.26
N LEU A 35 32.36 -18.95 -18.86
CA LEU A 35 31.96 -18.88 -17.46
C LEU A 35 31.86 -20.25 -16.79
N LEU A 36 31.83 -21.33 -17.58
CA LEU A 36 31.76 -22.71 -17.09
C LEU A 36 33.08 -23.47 -17.20
N SER A 37 34.17 -22.78 -17.58
CA SER A 37 35.50 -23.38 -17.77
C SER A 37 35.41 -24.65 -18.62
N CYS A 38 34.82 -24.51 -19.80
CA CYS A 38 34.59 -25.61 -20.72
C CYS A 38 35.90 -26.17 -21.30
N ASP A 39 36.03 -27.51 -21.32
CA ASP A 39 37.01 -28.25 -22.12
C ASP A 39 36.29 -29.03 -23.22
N PRO A 40 36.40 -28.59 -24.50
CA PRO A 40 35.72 -29.23 -25.63
C PRO A 40 36.03 -30.73 -25.79
N LEU A 41 37.17 -31.20 -25.28
CA LEU A 41 37.58 -32.60 -25.41
C LEU A 41 36.87 -33.53 -24.40
N SER A 42 36.35 -33.01 -23.29
CA SER A 42 35.81 -33.83 -22.20
C SER A 42 34.43 -33.41 -21.69
N ASP A 43 33.97 -32.19 -22.03
CA ASP A 43 32.69 -31.64 -21.56
C ASP A 43 31.45 -32.40 -22.01
N HIS A 44 31.56 -33.19 -23.08
CA HIS A 44 30.48 -34.10 -23.51
C HIS A 44 30.29 -35.31 -22.58
N LEU A 45 31.24 -35.56 -21.66
CA LEU A 45 31.21 -36.67 -20.71
C LEU A 45 30.72 -36.25 -19.32
N ILE A 46 30.84 -34.97 -18.97
CA ILE A 46 30.54 -34.48 -17.62
C ILE A 46 29.55 -33.31 -17.71
N PRO A 47 28.30 -33.48 -17.25
CA PRO A 47 27.33 -32.39 -17.28
C PRO A 47 27.70 -31.34 -16.23
N LYS A 48 27.62 -30.06 -16.61
CA LYS A 48 28.02 -28.90 -15.81
C LYS A 48 26.83 -28.23 -15.13
N ASP A 49 27.12 -27.55 -14.04
CA ASP A 49 26.17 -26.66 -13.38
C ASP A 49 26.08 -25.35 -14.16
N ILE A 50 24.90 -25.03 -14.68
CA ILE A 50 24.64 -23.80 -15.45
C ILE A 50 24.31 -22.59 -14.57
N SER A 51 24.26 -22.77 -13.25
CA SER A 51 23.97 -21.70 -12.29
C SER A 51 24.80 -20.42 -12.52
N PRO A 52 26.10 -20.47 -12.85
CA PRO A 52 26.89 -19.27 -13.13
C PRO A 52 26.35 -18.39 -14.27
N LEU A 53 25.69 -18.99 -15.27
CA LEU A 53 25.10 -18.26 -16.40
C LEU A 53 23.76 -17.61 -16.05
N ILE A 54 22.97 -18.30 -15.23
CA ILE A 54 21.56 -17.97 -15.01
C ILE A 54 21.37 -17.12 -13.75
N TYR A 55 22.13 -17.39 -12.69
CA TYR A 55 21.94 -16.74 -11.40
C TYR A 55 22.14 -15.22 -11.43
N PRO A 56 23.06 -14.63 -12.22
CA PRO A 56 23.15 -13.18 -12.32
C PRO A 56 21.81 -12.54 -12.73
N PHE A 57 21.18 -13.04 -13.80
CA PHE A 57 19.89 -12.56 -14.27
C PHE A 57 18.75 -12.83 -13.27
N VAL A 58 18.75 -14.02 -12.66
CA VAL A 58 17.75 -14.38 -11.64
C VAL A 58 17.84 -13.47 -10.42
N ASN A 59 19.06 -13.15 -9.95
CA ASN A 59 19.29 -12.24 -8.82
C ASN A 59 18.84 -10.81 -9.17
N GLU A 60 19.12 -10.35 -10.38
CA GLU A 60 18.63 -9.06 -10.86
C GLU A 60 17.10 -9.00 -10.87
N CYS A 61 16.44 -10.04 -11.39
CA CYS A 61 14.99 -10.15 -11.38
C CYS A 61 14.41 -10.14 -9.95
N GLU A 62 15.03 -10.88 -9.04
CA GLU A 62 14.64 -10.93 -7.62
C GLU A 62 14.68 -9.52 -6.99
N GLN A 63 15.79 -8.80 -7.18
CA GLN A 63 15.97 -7.45 -6.67
C GLN A 63 15.01 -6.45 -7.34
N ASN A 64 14.76 -6.59 -8.63
CA ASN A 64 13.83 -5.74 -9.38
C ASN A 64 12.39 -5.90 -8.87
N ILE A 65 11.94 -7.14 -8.65
CA ILE A 65 10.61 -7.42 -8.11
C ILE A 65 10.47 -6.88 -6.69
N GLN A 66 11.49 -7.09 -5.84
CA GLN A 66 11.47 -6.54 -4.48
C GLN A 66 11.36 -5.01 -4.47
N ARG A 67 12.11 -4.32 -5.33
CA ARG A 67 12.02 -2.85 -5.47
C ARG A 67 10.64 -2.40 -5.95
N GLN A 68 10.11 -3.02 -7.01
CA GLN A 68 8.81 -2.65 -7.56
C GLN A 68 7.67 -2.85 -6.55
N ILE A 69 7.70 -3.95 -5.78
CA ILE A 69 6.69 -4.20 -4.74
C ILE A 69 6.77 -3.12 -3.66
N TYR A 70 7.98 -2.75 -3.22
CA TYR A 70 8.12 -1.68 -2.24
C TYR A 70 7.54 -0.35 -2.76
N THR A 71 7.85 0.03 -4.00
CA THR A 71 7.29 1.23 -4.64
C THR A 71 5.77 1.18 -4.69
N LEU A 72 5.18 0.07 -5.15
CA LEU A 72 3.72 -0.09 -5.21
C LEU A 72 3.05 0.04 -3.84
N ILE A 73 3.63 -0.58 -2.80
CA ILE A 73 3.09 -0.47 -1.44
C ILE A 73 3.14 0.97 -0.94
N MET A 74 4.23 1.68 -1.19
CA MET A 74 4.37 3.09 -0.79
C MET A 74 3.41 4.00 -1.54
N ASP A 75 3.21 3.77 -2.84
CA ASP A 75 2.25 4.53 -3.64
C ASP A 75 0.82 4.31 -3.15
N MET A 76 0.43 3.06 -2.87
CA MET A 76 -0.87 2.73 -2.30
C MET A 76 -1.06 3.38 -0.92
N PHE A 77 -0.03 3.38 -0.08
CA PHE A 77 -0.07 4.00 1.23
C PHE A 77 -0.27 5.52 1.13
N HIS A 78 0.49 6.19 0.26
CA HIS A 78 0.34 7.62 0.02
C HIS A 78 -1.05 7.97 -0.53
N GLN A 79 -1.58 7.18 -1.48
CA GLN A 79 -2.92 7.36 -2.01
C GLN A 79 -3.97 7.24 -0.90
N THR A 80 -3.89 6.18 -0.09
CA THR A 80 -4.82 5.93 1.01
C THR A 80 -4.82 7.09 2.01
N ILE A 81 -3.64 7.60 2.36
CA ILE A 81 -3.52 8.76 3.26
C ILE A 81 -4.14 10.02 2.63
N ASN A 82 -3.86 10.29 1.36
CA ASN A 82 -4.39 11.46 0.68
C ASN A 82 -5.93 11.41 0.59
N ASP A 83 -6.49 10.23 0.32
CA ASP A 83 -7.93 10.03 0.26
C ASP A 83 -8.57 10.20 1.64
N LEU A 84 -7.92 9.69 2.70
CA LEU A 84 -8.37 9.90 4.08
C LEU A 84 -8.38 11.39 4.45
N PHE A 85 -7.31 12.13 4.13
CA PHE A 85 -7.24 13.57 4.40
C PHE A 85 -8.33 14.34 3.65
N ARG A 86 -8.61 13.99 2.39
CA ARG A 86 -9.70 14.61 1.62
C ARG A 86 -11.04 14.34 2.27
N SER A 87 -11.32 13.10 2.63
CA SER A 87 -12.58 12.74 3.29
C SER A 87 -12.76 13.46 4.63
N GLU A 88 -11.70 13.58 5.44
CA GLU A 88 -11.73 14.34 6.69
C GLU A 88 -11.99 15.83 6.48
N LEU A 89 -11.39 16.44 5.45
CA LEU A 89 -11.65 17.84 5.11
C LEU A 89 -13.10 18.06 4.67
N GLU A 90 -13.64 17.15 3.86
CA GLU A 90 -15.04 17.20 3.42
C GLU A 90 -16.00 17.03 4.59
N ASN A 91 -15.77 16.04 5.47
CA ASN A 91 -16.57 15.79 6.67
C ASN A 91 -16.53 17.01 7.62
N LYS A 92 -15.37 17.63 7.79
CA LYS A 92 -15.22 18.84 8.58
C LYS A 92 -16.05 19.98 8.01
N ALA A 93 -15.93 20.24 6.70
CA ALA A 93 -16.70 21.28 6.03
C ALA A 93 -18.21 21.06 6.14
N GLN A 94 -18.65 19.80 6.02
CA GLN A 94 -20.06 19.44 6.23
C GLN A 94 -20.51 19.71 7.67
N THR A 95 -19.73 19.29 8.66
CA THR A 95 -20.05 19.49 10.09
C THR A 95 -20.11 20.99 10.44
N GLU A 96 -19.22 21.80 9.87
CA GLU A 96 -19.24 23.26 10.04
C GLU A 96 -20.50 23.89 9.44
N ASN A 97 -20.95 23.44 8.27
CA ASN A 97 -22.22 23.88 7.69
C ASN A 97 -23.42 23.50 8.55
N GLU A 98 -23.48 22.26 9.05
CA GLU A 98 -24.54 21.81 9.96
C GLU A 98 -24.55 22.63 11.26
N LEU A 99 -23.38 22.97 11.82
CA LEU A 99 -23.27 23.82 13.00
C LEU A 99 -23.82 25.23 12.76
N VAL A 100 -23.60 25.81 11.58
CA VAL A 100 -24.16 27.12 11.21
C VAL A 100 -25.68 27.06 11.17
N ILE A 101 -26.26 26.00 10.61
CA ILE A 101 -27.71 25.80 10.56
C ILE A 101 -28.28 25.71 11.98
N VAL A 102 -27.71 24.84 12.82
CA VAL A 102 -28.15 24.66 14.22
C VAL A 102 -28.06 25.95 15.02
N LYS A 103 -26.99 26.74 14.86
CA LYS A 103 -26.86 28.05 15.52
C LYS A 103 -27.98 29.01 15.10
N ARG A 104 -28.30 29.07 13.80
CA ARG A 104 -29.39 29.92 13.28
C ARG A 104 -30.74 29.52 13.86
N ASP A 105 -31.00 28.22 13.93
CA ASP A 105 -32.26 27.69 14.44
C ASP A 105 -32.40 27.94 15.94
N TYR A 106 -31.31 27.80 16.70
CA TYR A 106 -31.25 28.16 18.12
C TYR A 106 -31.56 29.65 18.35
N GLU A 107 -30.94 30.55 17.58
CA GLU A 107 -31.22 31.99 17.68
C GLU A 107 -32.68 32.32 17.35
N THR A 108 -33.24 31.65 16.35
CA THR A 108 -34.65 31.81 15.94
C THR A 108 -35.58 31.38 17.07
N LEU A 109 -35.32 30.21 17.66
CA LEU A 109 -36.09 29.69 18.78
C LEU A 109 -36.02 30.62 20.00
N ASN A 110 -34.84 31.14 20.32
CA ASN A 110 -34.66 32.08 21.43
C ASN A 110 -35.44 33.39 21.23
N LYS A 111 -35.47 33.92 20.00
CA LYS A 111 -36.31 35.07 19.63
C LYS A 111 -37.80 34.77 19.80
N LEU A 112 -38.25 33.56 19.46
CA LEU A 112 -39.65 33.18 19.67
C LEU A 112 -40.00 33.09 21.17
N TYR A 113 -39.14 32.48 21.99
CA TYR A 113 -39.33 32.41 23.44
C TYR A 113 -39.39 33.79 24.09
N SER A 114 -38.48 34.70 23.74
CA SER A 114 -38.50 36.08 24.27
C SER A 114 -39.75 36.86 23.90
N LYS A 115 -40.28 36.68 22.67
CA LYS A 115 -41.57 37.26 22.27
C LYS A 115 -42.72 36.69 23.07
N LEU A 116 -42.75 35.37 23.26
CA LEU A 116 -43.76 34.69 24.04
C LEU A 116 -43.79 35.23 25.48
N ALA A 117 -42.62 35.34 26.13
CA ALA A 117 -42.49 35.86 27.49
C ALA A 117 -43.01 37.30 27.64
N LYS A 118 -42.72 38.19 26.67
CA LYS A 118 -43.23 39.56 26.66
C LYS A 118 -44.76 39.63 26.50
N ASN A 119 -45.34 38.76 25.68
CA ASN A 119 -46.78 38.72 25.50
C ASN A 119 -47.51 38.30 26.77
N PHE A 120 -46.96 37.34 27.54
CA PHE A 120 -47.52 36.94 28.83
C PHE A 120 -47.49 38.08 29.88
N GLN A 121 -46.43 38.87 29.92
CA GLN A 121 -46.33 40.01 30.85
C GLN A 121 -47.36 41.10 30.53
N ASN A 122 -47.64 41.36 29.26
CA ASN A 122 -48.63 42.37 28.85
C ASN A 122 -50.07 41.94 29.14
N THR A 123 -50.37 40.63 29.11
CA THR A 123 -51.71 40.11 29.42
C THR A 123 -52.03 40.10 30.92
N GLU A 124 -51.03 40.16 31.80
CA GLU A 124 -51.24 40.25 33.26
C GLU A 124 -51.40 41.70 33.76
N SER A 125 -51.04 42.71 32.95
CA SER A 125 -51.15 44.13 33.30
C SER A 125 -52.46 44.81 32.87
N ASP A 126 -53.28 44.15 32.04
CA ASP A 126 -54.55 44.68 31.50
C ASP A 126 -55.82 44.05 32.16
N GLY A 127 -55.65 43.23 33.21
CA GLY A 127 -56.75 42.63 33.99
C GLY A 127 -56.73 43.07 35.45
#